data_AF-A0AAD6Z3L8-F1
#
_entry.id   AF-A0AAD6Z3L8-F1
#
_cell.length_a   1.000
_cell.length_b   1.000
_cell.length_c   1.000
_cell.angle_alpha   90.00
_cell.angle_beta   90.00
_cell.angle_gamma   90.00
#
_symmetry.space_group_name_H-M   'P 1'
#
loop_
_entity.id
_entity.type
_entity.pdbx_description
1 polymer ?
#
loop_
_entity_poly.entity_id
_entity_poly.type
_entity_poly.pdbx_seq_one_letter_code
_entity_poly.pdbx_strand_id
1 'polypeptide(L)'
;PLGLKWDCVNYSCAYDAVITCMYNICQDHAPKWSARLKTIGVHVEPLGTGFEAVVNKTRSLETVRDQLRTILSISNPTTFPMGPVYTYIDKLTDALFGDSFWGVDTV
;
A
#
# COMPACT_ATOMS: atom_id res chain seq x y z
N PRO A 1 -9.16 -11.35 10.08
CA PRO A 1 -8.29 -10.37 9.40
C PRO A 1 -8.10 -9.11 10.25
N LEU A 2 -6.85 -8.70 10.49
CA LEU A 2 -6.55 -7.35 10.96
C LEU A 2 -6.85 -6.41 9.79
N GLY A 3 -8.02 -5.76 9.82
CA GLY A 3 -8.33 -4.68 8.89
C GLY A 3 -7.72 -3.38 9.40
N LEU A 4 -7.42 -2.46 8.49
CA LEU A 4 -7.06 -1.08 8.84
C LEU A 4 -8.26 -0.34 9.39
N LYS A 5 -8.06 0.46 10.45
CA LYS A 5 -9.05 1.46 10.85
C LYS A 5 -9.08 2.57 9.80
N TRP A 6 -10.23 2.76 9.17
CA TRP A 6 -10.44 3.82 8.18
C TRP A 6 -10.19 5.20 8.78
N ASP A 7 -9.36 6.00 8.12
CA ASP A 7 -9.15 7.41 8.38
C ASP A 7 -10.22 8.22 7.61
N CYS A 8 -11.23 8.68 8.33
CA CYS A 8 -12.31 9.51 7.80
C CYS A 8 -11.90 10.98 7.60
N VAL A 9 -10.76 11.42 8.13
CA VAL A 9 -10.22 12.77 7.93
C VAL A 9 -9.45 12.85 6.63
N ASN A 10 -8.67 11.83 6.30
CA ASN A 10 -7.85 11.77 5.09
C ASN A 10 -8.33 10.75 4.04
N TYR A 11 -9.55 10.24 4.16
CA TYR A 11 -10.17 9.25 3.26
C TYR A 11 -9.19 8.14 2.81
N SER A 12 -8.91 7.20 3.72
CA SER A 12 -7.92 6.15 3.46
C SER A 12 -8.42 4.93 2.69
N CYS A 13 -9.67 4.87 2.23
CA CYS A 13 -10.30 3.63 1.76
C CYS A 13 -9.52 2.90 0.66
N ALA A 14 -9.01 3.62 -0.35
CA ALA A 14 -8.19 3.02 -1.41
C ALA A 14 -6.88 2.41 -0.87
N TYR A 15 -6.22 3.13 0.04
CA TYR A 15 -5.01 2.65 0.70
C TYR A 15 -5.30 1.45 1.61
N ASP A 16 -6.38 1.51 2.38
CA ASP A 16 -6.77 0.43 3.29
C ASP A 16 -7.05 -0.86 2.52
N ALA A 17 -7.71 -0.78 1.37
CA ALA A 17 -7.96 -1.92 0.49
C ALA A 17 -6.65 -2.53 -0.01
N VAL A 18 -5.79 -1.74 -0.66
CA VAL A 18 -4.54 -2.23 -1.26
C VAL A 18 -3.59 -2.78 -0.20
N ILE A 19 -3.40 -2.05 0.90
CA ILE A 19 -2.46 -2.45 1.95
C ILE A 19 -2.94 -3.70 2.69
N THR A 20 -4.24 -3.83 2.94
CA THR A 20 -4.80 -5.05 3.55
C THR A 20 -4.54 -6.27 2.66
N CYS A 21 -4.77 -6.16 1.35
CA CYS A 21 -4.47 -7.23 0.40
C CYS A 21 -2.98 -7.59 0.41
N MET A 22 -2.09 -6.60 0.29
CA MET A 22 -0.65 -6.82 0.29
C MET A 22 -0.15 -7.45 1.59
N TYR A 23 -0.62 -6.95 2.74
CA TYR A 23 -0.23 -7.48 4.04
C TYR A 23 -0.63 -8.96 4.17
N ASN A 24 -1.85 -9.33 3.79
CA ASN A 24 -2.30 -10.72 3.83
C ASN A 24 -1.50 -11.62 2.88
N ILE A 25 -1.22 -11.18 1.65
CA ILE A 25 -0.36 -11.92 0.70
C ILE A 25 1.02 -12.17 1.33
N CYS A 26 1.58 -11.17 2.03
CA CYS A 26 2.85 -11.32 2.71
C CYS A 26 2.78 -12.30 3.89
N GLN A 27 1.68 -12.32 4.64
CA GLN A 27 1.56 -13.27 5.76
C GLN A 27 1.45 -14.72 5.29
N ASP A 28 0.82 -14.97 4.15
CA ASP A 28 0.58 -16.33 3.63
C ASP A 28 1.89 -17.04 3.22
N HIS A 29 2.85 -16.31 2.62
CA HIS A 29 4.18 -16.84 2.27
C HIS A 29 5.32 -15.83 2.51
N ALA A 30 5.52 -15.44 3.77
CA ALA A 30 6.40 -14.34 4.18
C ALA A 30 7.81 -14.32 3.58
N PRO A 31 8.61 -15.41 3.57
CA PRO A 31 9.97 -15.34 3.04
C PRO A 31 10.03 -15.01 1.55
N LYS A 32 9.06 -15.51 0.77
CA LYS A 32 8.99 -15.32 -0.69
C LYS A 32 8.49 -13.91 -1.04
N TRP A 33 7.44 -13.46 -0.38
CA TRP A 33 6.81 -12.17 -0.68
C TRP A 33 7.59 -10.98 -0.13
N SER A 34 8.23 -11.10 1.03
CA SER A 34 9.09 -10.03 1.55
C SER A 34 10.27 -9.75 0.61
N ALA A 35 10.88 -10.79 0.04
CA ALA A 35 11.93 -10.63 -0.96
C ALA A 35 11.38 -10.02 -2.26
N ARG A 36 10.22 -10.48 -2.73
CA ARG A 36 9.62 -9.97 -3.97
C ARG A 36 9.18 -8.51 -3.86
N LEU A 37 8.56 -8.10 -2.76
CA LEU A 37 8.14 -6.70 -2.53
C LEU A 37 9.32 -5.73 -2.55
N LYS A 38 10.47 -6.11 -1.99
CA LYS A 38 11.70 -5.31 -2.05
C LYS A 38 12.21 -5.09 -3.48
N THR A 39 11.73 -5.85 -4.46
CA THR A 39 12.17 -5.77 -5.88
C THR A 39 11.15 -5.15 -6.83
N ILE A 40 9.91 -4.88 -6.40
CA ILE A 40 8.84 -4.42 -7.31
C ILE A 40 8.92 -2.91 -7.60
N GLY A 41 9.27 -2.10 -6.61
CA GLY A 41 9.34 -0.65 -6.81
C GLY A 41 9.81 0.10 -5.57
N VAL A 42 10.29 1.33 -5.78
CA VAL A 42 10.86 2.19 -4.73
C VAL A 42 9.86 2.52 -3.62
N HIS A 43 8.56 2.56 -3.94
CA HIS A 43 7.50 2.81 -2.96
C HIS A 43 7.04 1.56 -2.21
N VAL A 44 7.41 0.36 -2.70
CA VAL A 44 6.99 -0.94 -2.13
C VAL A 44 8.03 -1.49 -1.16
N GLU A 45 9.30 -1.15 -1.31
CA GLU A 45 10.35 -1.55 -0.37
C GLU A 45 10.08 -1.07 1.08
N PRO A 46 9.63 0.19 1.32
CA PRO A 46 9.18 0.62 2.64
C PRO A 46 8.00 -0.17 3.21
N LEU A 47 7.12 -0.71 2.35
CA LEU A 47 5.99 -1.55 2.79
C LEU A 47 6.45 -2.90 3.30
N GLY A 48 7.44 -3.53 2.66
CA GLY A 48 8.01 -4.80 3.13
C GLY A 48 8.57 -4.69 4.55
N THR A 49 9.43 -3.69 4.78
CA THR A 49 9.97 -3.39 6.13
C THR A 49 8.86 -3.00 7.11
N GLY A 50 7.87 -2.24 6.64
CA GLY A 50 6.69 -1.87 7.44
C GLY A 50 5.88 -3.09 7.91
N PHE A 51 5.64 -4.05 7.02
CA PHE A 51 4.89 -5.27 7.34
C PHE A 51 5.65 -6.17 8.32
N GLU A 52 6.98 -6.30 8.17
CA GLU A 52 7.83 -6.99 9.16
C GLU A 52 7.70 -6.34 10.55
N ALA A 53 7.69 -5.00 10.63
CA ALA A 53 7.49 -4.27 11.87
C ALA A 53 6.08 -4.48 12.49
N VAL A 54 5.04 -4.61 11.66
CA VAL A 54 3.68 -4.95 12.11
C VAL A 54 3.63 -6.36 12.71
N VAL A 55 4.27 -7.35 12.06
CA VAL A 55 4.38 -8.72 12.59
C VAL A 55 5.10 -8.74 13.94
N ASN A 56 6.17 -7.96 14.06
CA ASN A 56 6.94 -7.82 15.30
C ASN A 56 6.26 -6.92 16.35
N LYS A 57 5.05 -6.41 16.08
CA LYS A 57 4.27 -5.52 16.95
C LYS A 57 4.99 -4.22 17.34
N THR A 58 5.94 -3.77 16.54
CA THR A 58 6.68 -2.51 16.76
C THR A 58 6.05 -1.32 16.04
N ARG A 59 5.13 -1.57 15.09
CA ARG A 59 4.31 -0.56 14.40
C ARG A 59 2.90 -1.09 14.16
N SER A 60 1.94 -0.18 13.96
CA SER A 60 0.60 -0.55 13.47
C SER A 60 0.55 -0.50 11.95
N LEU A 61 -0.44 -1.18 11.36
CA LEU A 61 -0.65 -1.16 9.91
C LEU A 61 -1.05 0.25 9.43
N GLU A 62 -1.76 1.02 10.26
CA GLU A 62 -2.10 2.43 10.00
C GLU A 62 -0.85 3.30 9.87
N THR A 63 0.17 3.07 10.72
CA THR A 63 1.44 3.82 10.61
C THR A 63 2.14 3.54 9.28
N VAL A 64 2.12 2.28 8.83
CA VAL A 64 2.70 1.89 7.53
C VAL A 64 1.94 2.57 6.38
N ARG A 65 0.60 2.58 6.45
CA ARG A 65 -0.26 3.30 5.49
C ARG A 65 0.05 4.79 5.46
N ASP A 66 0.07 5.44 6.61
CA ASP A 66 0.22 6.90 6.70
C ASP A 66 1.60 7.33 6.20
N GLN A 67 2.62 6.50 6.42
CA GLN A 67 3.95 6.69 5.84
C GLN A 67 3.92 6.60 4.31
N LEU A 68 3.28 5.57 3.73
CA LEU A 68 3.13 5.45 2.27
C LEU A 68 2.38 6.65 1.67
N ARG A 69 1.27 7.04 2.30
CA ARG A 69 0.47 8.20 1.89
C ARG A 69 1.32 9.47 1.85
N THR A 70 2.12 9.68 2.89
CA THR A 70 3.03 10.83 2.98
C THR A 70 4.05 10.82 1.86
N ILE A 71 4.68 9.67 1.58
CA ILE A 71 5.66 9.52 0.50
C ILE A 71 5.03 9.85 -0.87
N LEU A 72 3.86 9.26 -1.16
CA LEU A 72 3.17 9.46 -2.43
C LEU A 72 2.67 10.90 -2.59
N SER A 73 2.15 11.49 -1.52
CA SER A 73 1.67 12.88 -1.53
C SER A 73 2.80 13.89 -1.72
N ILE A 74 3.96 13.67 -1.10
CA ILE A 74 5.16 14.49 -1.34
C ILE A 74 5.62 14.37 -2.80
N SER A 75 5.59 13.16 -3.36
CA SER A 75 6.08 12.92 -4.73
C SER A 75 5.11 13.43 -5.81
N ASN A 76 3.80 13.31 -5.60
CA ASN A 76 2.78 13.69 -6.58
C ASN A 76 1.47 14.10 -5.87
N PRO A 77 1.43 15.32 -5.29
CA PRO A 77 0.29 15.76 -4.46
C PRO A 77 -1.01 15.92 -5.25
N THR A 78 -0.93 16.16 -6.55
CA THR A 78 -2.11 16.27 -7.42
C THR A 78 -2.80 14.91 -7.60
N THR A 79 -2.01 13.83 -7.66
CA THR A 79 -2.55 12.46 -7.81
C THR A 79 -2.87 11.82 -6.46
N PHE A 80 -2.08 12.15 -5.42
CA PHE A 80 -2.20 11.63 -4.06
C PHE A 80 -2.40 12.76 -3.05
N PRO A 81 -3.54 13.46 -3.07
CA PRO A 81 -3.82 14.53 -2.14
C PRO A 81 -4.02 14.01 -0.71
N MET A 82 -3.65 14.85 0.27
CA MET A 82 -4.02 14.65 1.67
C MET A 82 -5.35 15.36 1.98
N GLY A 83 -6.06 14.90 3.02
CA GLY A 83 -7.38 15.38 3.37
C GLY A 83 -8.52 14.55 2.78
N PRO A 84 -9.77 15.06 2.85
CA PRO A 84 -10.99 14.31 2.50
C PRO A 84 -11.20 14.26 0.99
N VAL A 85 -10.21 13.77 0.25
CA VAL A 85 -10.23 13.63 -1.21
C VAL A 85 -10.00 12.17 -1.55
N TYR A 86 -10.83 11.62 -2.44
CA TYR A 86 -10.68 10.23 -2.87
C TYR A 86 -9.41 10.05 -3.70
N THR A 87 -8.81 8.87 -3.57
CA THR A 87 -7.70 8.41 -4.40
C THR A 87 -8.19 7.30 -5.31
N TYR A 88 -7.87 7.38 -6.59
CA TYR A 88 -8.19 6.32 -7.53
C TYR A 88 -7.28 5.11 -7.28
N ILE A 89 -7.90 3.93 -7.14
CA ILE A 89 -7.17 2.71 -6.77
C ILE A 89 -6.21 2.25 -7.87
N ASP A 90 -6.56 2.46 -9.15
CA ASP A 90 -5.71 2.20 -10.31
C ASP A 90 -4.41 3.02 -10.22
N LYS A 91 -4.52 4.34 -9.94
CA LYS A 91 -3.35 5.21 -9.76
C LYS A 91 -2.48 4.79 -8.58
N LEU A 92 -3.10 4.32 -7.50
CA LEU A 92 -2.37 3.79 -6.36
C LEU A 92 -1.64 2.49 -6.73
N THR A 93 -2.28 1.57 -7.46
CA THR A 93 -1.64 0.33 -7.91
C THR A 93 -0.53 0.59 -8.92
N ASP A 94 -0.71 1.53 -9.85
CA ASP A 94 0.32 1.92 -10.83
C ASP A 94 1.56 2.47 -10.12
N ALA A 95 1.37 3.33 -9.12
CA ALA A 95 2.48 3.90 -8.35
C ALA A 95 3.24 2.86 -7.51
N LEU A 96 2.57 1.80 -7.06
CA LEU A 96 3.19 0.73 -6.28
C LEU A 96 3.87 -0.32 -7.17
N PHE A 97 3.18 -0.79 -8.19
CA PHE A 97 3.57 -1.99 -8.94
C PHE A 97 4.11 -1.68 -10.34
N GLY A 98 4.05 -0.43 -10.77
CA GLY A 98 4.39 -0.02 -12.13
C GLY A 98 3.31 -0.43 -13.14
N ASP A 99 3.54 -0.05 -14.39
CA ASP A 99 2.57 -0.13 -15.49
C ASP A 99 2.48 -1.53 -16.13
N SER A 100 2.72 -2.58 -15.33
CA SER A 100 2.70 -3.94 -15.83
C SER A 100 1.25 -4.40 -16.02
N PHE A 101 0.78 -4.46 -17.27
CA PHE A 101 -0.55 -4.96 -17.59
C PHE A 101 -0.59 -6.48 -17.32
N TRP A 102 -1.21 -6.88 -16.22
CA TRP A 102 -1.39 -8.30 -15.85
C TRP A 102 -2.78 -8.84 -16.21
N GLY A 103 -3.63 -8.02 -16.85
CA GLY A 103 -4.95 -8.41 -17.33
C GLY A 103 -4.93 -8.96 -18.75
N VAL A 104 -5.95 -9.73 -19.10
CA VAL A 104 -6.36 -9.95 -20.48
C VAL A 104 -7.68 -9.22 -20.65
N ASP A 105 -7.82 -8.43 -21.72
CA ASP A 105 -9.11 -7.83 -22.06
C ASP A 105 -10.13 -8.95 -22.22
N THR A 106 -11.16 -8.92 -21.38
CA THR A 106 -12.32 -9.80 -21.52
C THR A 106 -13.38 -9.03 -22.28
N VAL A 107 -13.58 -9.44 -23.52
CA VAL A 107 -14.60 -8.94 -24.45
C VAL A 107 -16.00 -9.33 -24.02
#